data_AF-A0A7X2TYZ4-F1
#
_entry.id   AF-A0A7X2TYZ4-F1
#
_cell.length_a   1.000
_cell.length_b   1.000
_cell.length_c   1.000
_cell.angle_alpha   90.00
_cell.angle_beta   90.00
_cell.angle_gamma   90.00
#
_symmetry.space_group_name_H-M   'P 1'
#
loop_
_entity.id
_entity.type
_entity.pdbx_description
1 polymer ?
#
loop_
_entity_poly.entity_id
_entity_poly.type
_entity_poly.pdbx_seq_one_letter_code
_entity_poly.pdbx_strand_id
1 'polypeptide(L)'
;MRKFRTSFLLVVMVAAALAQTASDLDSPAVNRVAAKLKCSCGCNQNMACVMPPGCPMCKTSKTKIFGMQKTGMSDDLILAQYVAENGKDIIVIPPGAAGFAGPYIALGLGLIVVLWTIRRYMPKPGLTAAGAAAGAAAGTGGAAPDVDAELMARIEKDTADLD
;
A
#
# COMPACT_ATOMS: atom_id res chain seq x y z
N MET A 1 53.70 37.28 -11.29
CA MET A 1 53.39 36.13 -10.41
C MET A 1 52.12 36.30 -9.56
N ARG A 2 51.82 37.46 -8.94
CA ARG A 2 50.58 37.64 -8.15
C ARG A 2 49.29 37.46 -8.95
N LYS A 3 49.20 38.00 -10.18
CA LYS A 3 47.99 37.90 -11.04
C LYS A 3 47.60 36.46 -11.42
N PHE A 4 48.58 35.57 -11.58
CA PHE A 4 48.34 34.14 -11.84
C PHE A 4 47.79 33.41 -10.62
N ARG A 5 48.27 33.76 -9.41
CA ARG A 5 47.76 33.18 -8.15
C ARG A 5 46.32 33.60 -7.86
N THR A 6 45.96 34.86 -8.12
CA THR A 6 44.58 35.33 -7.94
C THR A 6 43.63 34.73 -8.98
N SER A 7 44.07 34.59 -10.23
CA SER A 7 43.27 33.93 -11.27
C SER A 7 43.04 32.45 -10.97
N PHE A 8 44.07 31.75 -10.49
CA PHE A 8 43.95 30.35 -10.08
C PHE A 8 43.01 30.16 -8.89
N LEU A 9 43.07 31.06 -7.89
CA LEU A 9 42.14 31.05 -6.75
C LEU A 9 40.69 31.28 -7.19
N LEU A 10 40.44 32.19 -8.13
CA LEU A 10 39.09 32.42 -8.66
C LEU A 10 38.55 31.20 -9.42
N VAL A 11 39.38 30.55 -10.24
CA VAL A 11 38.99 29.32 -10.96
C VAL A 11 38.65 28.19 -9.99
N VAL A 12 39.45 28.00 -8.93
CA VAL A 12 39.18 26.98 -7.91
C VAL A 12 37.89 27.26 -7.15
N MET A 13 37.60 28.53 -6.83
CA MET A 13 36.36 28.92 -6.13
C MET A 13 35.11 28.66 -6.98
N VAL A 14 35.16 28.99 -8.27
CA VAL A 14 34.07 28.71 -9.22
C VAL A 14 33.89 27.21 -9.43
N ALA A 15 34.97 26.44 -9.55
CA ALA A 15 34.91 24.99 -9.67
C ALA A 15 34.29 24.32 -8.42
N ALA A 16 34.62 24.81 -7.22
CA ALA A 16 34.04 24.32 -5.98
C ALA A 16 32.54 24.59 -5.88
N ALA A 17 32.07 25.76 -6.36
CA ALA A 17 30.64 26.08 -6.40
C ALA A 17 29.85 25.18 -7.38
N LEU A 18 30.45 24.83 -8.53
CA LEU A 18 29.82 23.95 -9.52
C LEU A 18 29.76 22.49 -9.05
N ALA A 19 30.78 22.01 -8.34
CA ALA A 19 30.84 20.64 -7.84
C ALA A 19 29.69 20.32 -6.84
N GLN A 20 29.26 21.30 -6.04
CA GLN A 20 28.17 21.11 -5.07
C GLN A 20 26.83 20.78 -5.74
N THR A 21 26.58 21.33 -6.94
CA THR A 21 25.27 21.19 -7.62
C THR A 21 24.99 19.78 -8.12
N ALA A 22 26.02 19.01 -8.48
CA ALA A 22 25.87 17.63 -8.94
C ALA A 22 25.59 16.67 -7.77
N SER A 23 26.19 16.94 -6.60
CA SER A 23 26.02 16.13 -5.39
C SER A 23 24.67 16.38 -4.72
N ASP A 24 24.10 17.58 -4.84
CA ASP A 24 22.82 17.95 -4.23
C ASP A 24 21.64 17.11 -4.74
N LEU A 25 21.67 16.74 -6.03
CA LEU A 25 20.63 15.93 -6.65
C LEU A 25 20.63 14.48 -6.17
N ASP A 26 21.77 13.99 -5.68
CA ASP A 26 21.90 12.66 -5.09
C ASP A 26 21.95 12.71 -3.55
N SER A 27 21.51 13.83 -2.97
CA SER A 27 21.43 13.98 -1.52
C SER A 27 20.48 12.93 -0.92
N PRO A 28 20.76 12.48 0.33
CA PRO A 28 19.93 11.48 1.00
C PRO A 28 18.48 11.93 1.19
N ALA A 29 18.23 13.24 1.29
CA ALA A 29 16.89 13.80 1.39
C ALA A 29 16.09 13.62 0.09
N VAL A 30 16.69 13.89 -1.07
CA VAL A 30 16.04 13.71 -2.37
C VAL A 30 15.83 12.22 -2.65
N ASN A 31 16.85 11.39 -2.38
CA ASN A 31 16.77 9.95 -2.59
C ASN A 31 15.73 9.26 -1.69
N ARG A 32 15.49 9.76 -0.47
CA ARG A 32 14.43 9.25 0.43
C ARG A 32 13.03 9.38 -0.18
N VAL A 33 12.76 10.49 -0.85
CA VAL A 33 11.47 10.72 -1.54
C VAL A 33 11.45 9.97 -2.88
N ALA A 34 12.52 10.04 -3.65
CA ALA A 34 12.63 9.38 -4.95
C ALA A 34 12.54 7.84 -4.86
N ALA A 35 12.96 7.24 -3.75
CA ALA A 35 12.85 5.79 -3.52
C ALA A 35 11.39 5.31 -3.36
N LYS A 36 10.48 6.20 -2.93
CA LYS A 36 9.05 5.92 -2.79
C LYS A 36 8.28 6.06 -4.10
N LEU A 37 8.92 6.60 -5.15
CA LEU A 37 8.32 6.87 -6.46
C LEU A 37 8.83 5.88 -7.51
N LYS A 38 7.93 5.41 -8.36
CA LYS A 38 8.17 4.49 -9.47
C LYS A 38 8.62 5.29 -10.69
N CYS A 39 9.67 4.83 -11.39
CA CYS A 39 10.03 5.43 -12.67
C CYS A 39 9.05 4.98 -13.77
N SER A 40 8.58 5.92 -14.59
CA SER A 40 7.80 5.65 -15.80
C SER A 40 8.64 5.27 -17.03
N CYS A 41 9.96 5.21 -16.87
CA CYS A 41 10.92 5.01 -17.95
C CYS A 41 11.08 3.54 -18.43
N GLY A 42 10.35 2.58 -17.84
CA GLY A 42 10.36 1.18 -18.27
C GLY A 42 11.52 0.32 -17.74
N CYS A 43 12.52 0.91 -17.06
CA CYS A 43 13.62 0.16 -16.44
C CYS A 43 13.24 -0.56 -15.14
N ASN A 44 11.98 -0.47 -14.71
CA ASN A 44 11.41 -1.11 -13.52
C ASN A 44 12.12 -0.79 -12.19
N GLN A 45 12.90 0.30 -12.17
CA GLN A 45 13.55 0.83 -10.98
C GLN A 45 12.75 2.01 -10.40
N ASN A 46 13.01 2.35 -9.15
CA ASN A 46 12.48 3.57 -8.54
C ASN A 46 13.20 4.83 -9.08
N MET A 47 12.66 6.00 -8.78
CA MET A 47 13.26 7.28 -9.20
C MET A 47 14.59 7.60 -8.50
N ALA A 48 14.97 6.86 -7.45
CA ALA A 48 16.26 7.01 -6.77
C ALA A 48 17.45 6.43 -7.56
N CYS A 49 17.19 5.80 -8.71
CA CYS A 49 18.21 5.06 -9.43
C CYS A 49 19.41 5.92 -9.89
N VAL A 50 20.61 5.32 -9.81
CA VAL A 50 21.88 5.92 -10.23
C VAL A 50 22.56 4.97 -11.22
N MET A 51 22.00 4.87 -12.43
CA MET A 51 22.64 4.17 -13.54
C MET A 51 23.66 5.10 -14.21
N PRO A 52 24.91 4.70 -14.48
CA PRO A 52 25.78 5.34 -15.47
C PRO A 52 25.29 4.93 -16.86
N PRO A 53 24.92 5.81 -17.83
CA PRO A 53 25.24 7.25 -18.03
C PRO A 53 24.18 8.28 -17.54
N GLY A 54 23.25 7.89 -16.68
CA GLY A 54 22.21 8.73 -16.09
C GLY A 54 20.90 8.67 -16.87
N CYS A 55 19.81 8.30 -16.20
CA CYS A 55 18.47 8.38 -16.81
C CYS A 55 17.98 9.84 -16.80
N PRO A 56 17.64 10.44 -17.96
CA PRO A 56 17.19 11.83 -18.02
C PRO A 56 15.88 12.04 -17.23
N MET A 57 14.98 11.05 -17.22
CA MET A 57 13.71 11.11 -16.48
C MET A 57 13.92 11.11 -14.95
N CYS A 58 14.86 10.31 -14.46
CA CYS A 58 15.20 10.32 -13.03
C CYS A 58 15.87 11.64 -12.65
N LYS A 59 16.71 12.20 -13.53
CA LYS A 59 17.35 13.51 -13.30
C LYS A 59 16.31 14.64 -13.20
N THR A 60 15.37 14.73 -14.14
CA THR A 60 14.31 15.76 -14.11
C THR A 60 13.42 15.61 -12.87
N SER A 61 13.10 14.38 -12.48
CA SER A 61 12.30 14.12 -11.28
C SER A 61 13.05 14.49 -10.01
N LYS A 62 14.32 14.08 -9.87
CA LYS A 62 15.19 14.48 -8.74
C LYS A 62 15.36 16.00 -8.66
N THR A 63 15.52 16.70 -9.79
CA THR A 63 15.59 18.18 -9.79
C THR A 63 14.31 18.83 -9.29
N LYS A 64 13.14 18.26 -9.63
CA LYS A 64 11.84 18.78 -9.19
C LYS A 64 11.62 18.52 -7.70
N ILE A 65 11.94 17.31 -7.21
CA ILE A 65 11.90 16.95 -5.78
C ILE A 65 12.82 17.88 -4.99
N PHE A 66 14.05 18.09 -5.46
CA PHE A 66 15.00 19.01 -4.82
C PHE A 66 14.46 20.45 -4.76
N GLY A 67 13.84 20.93 -5.84
CA GLY A 67 13.17 22.23 -5.85
C GLY A 67 12.08 22.35 -4.79
N MET A 68 11.24 21.32 -4.64
CA MET A 68 10.17 21.30 -3.63
C MET A 68 10.69 21.12 -2.20
N GLN A 69 11.80 20.41 -2.01
CA GLN A 69 12.46 20.35 -0.70
C GLN A 69 13.08 21.70 -0.32
N LYS A 70 13.63 22.45 -1.29
CA LYS A 70 14.13 23.80 -1.05
C LYS A 70 13.04 24.81 -0.68
N THR A 71 11.80 24.59 -1.12
CA THR A 71 10.66 25.42 -0.69
C THR A 71 10.10 25.03 0.68
N GLY A 72 10.70 24.04 1.36
CA GLY A 72 10.30 23.60 2.69
C GLY A 72 9.09 22.66 2.71
N MET A 73 8.72 22.06 1.57
CA MET A 73 7.65 21.08 1.55
C MET A 73 8.07 19.78 2.25
N SER A 74 7.16 19.22 3.04
CA SER A 74 7.33 17.90 3.64
C SER A 74 7.26 16.79 2.58
N ASP A 75 7.99 15.69 2.80
CA ASP A 75 8.04 14.52 1.91
C ASP A 75 6.64 14.01 1.49
N ASP A 76 5.67 13.96 2.40
CA ASP A 76 4.32 13.46 2.10
C ASP A 76 3.54 14.38 1.16
N LEU A 77 3.78 15.70 1.27
CA LEU A 77 3.16 16.70 0.41
C LEU A 77 3.76 16.65 -0.99
N ILE A 78 5.07 16.39 -1.08
CA ILE A 78 5.76 16.12 -2.34
C ILE A 78 5.16 14.88 -3.02
N LEU A 79 4.96 13.79 -2.28
CA LEU A 79 4.33 12.58 -2.80
C LEU A 79 2.90 12.83 -3.25
N ALA A 80 2.10 13.56 -2.47
CA ALA A 80 0.73 13.91 -2.82
C ALA A 80 0.65 14.72 -4.13
N GLN A 81 1.58 15.66 -4.32
CA GLN A 81 1.67 16.44 -5.55
C GLN A 81 2.07 15.59 -6.75
N TYR A 82 3.03 14.66 -6.56
CA TYR A 82 3.40 13.70 -7.61
C TYR A 82 2.24 12.76 -8.00
N VAL A 83 1.43 12.33 -7.03
CA VAL A 83 0.21 11.54 -7.28
C VAL A 83 -0.85 12.34 -8.02
N ALA A 84 -1.03 13.61 -7.68
CA ALA A 84 -1.98 14.49 -8.36
C ALA A 84 -1.60 14.68 -9.84
N GLU A 85 -0.29 14.76 -10.14
CA GLU A 85 0.21 14.97 -11.50
C GLU A 85 0.32 13.68 -12.34
N ASN A 86 0.73 12.56 -11.73
CA ASN A 86 1.09 11.33 -12.45
C ASN A 86 0.16 10.14 -12.16
N GLY A 87 -0.81 10.30 -11.26
CA GLY A 87 -1.70 9.24 -10.82
C GLY A 87 -1.16 8.41 -9.65
N LYS A 88 -2.01 7.55 -9.09
CA LYS A 88 -1.70 6.74 -7.89
C LYS A 88 -0.66 5.64 -8.15
N ASP A 89 -0.50 5.24 -9.41
CA ASP A 89 0.44 4.17 -9.82
C ASP A 89 1.92 4.57 -9.75
N ILE A 90 2.19 5.86 -9.52
CA ILE A 90 3.54 6.40 -9.38
C ILE A 90 4.17 6.06 -8.02
N ILE A 91 3.40 5.61 -7.03
CA ILE A 91 3.90 5.29 -5.70
C ILE A 91 4.26 3.79 -5.60
N VAL A 92 5.49 3.49 -5.16
CA VAL A 92 5.96 2.10 -4.93
C VAL A 92 5.49 1.57 -3.57
N ILE A 93 5.36 2.45 -2.57
CA ILE A 93 4.96 2.09 -1.20
C ILE A 93 3.57 2.68 -0.94
N PRO A 94 2.49 1.89 -0.97
CA PRO A 94 1.14 2.43 -0.83
C PRO A 94 1.03 3.27 0.46
N PRO A 95 0.41 4.46 0.39
CA PRO A 95 0.38 5.39 1.50
C PRO A 95 -0.49 4.84 2.64
N GLY A 96 0.18 4.25 3.62
CA GLY A 96 -0.32 4.05 4.97
C GLY A 96 -1.05 2.73 5.22
N ALA A 97 -1.00 2.31 6.48
CA ALA A 97 -1.77 1.19 7.03
C ALA A 97 -3.26 1.26 6.67
N ALA A 98 -3.80 2.42 6.30
CA ALA A 98 -5.18 2.60 5.82
C ALA A 98 -5.49 1.85 4.51
N GLY A 99 -4.51 1.67 3.61
CA GLY A 99 -4.71 0.86 2.40
C GLY A 99 -4.87 -0.64 2.70
N PHE A 100 -4.20 -1.12 3.75
CA PHE A 100 -4.32 -2.50 4.23
C PHE A 100 -5.49 -2.67 5.19
N ALA A 101 -5.66 -1.75 6.15
CA ALA A 101 -6.67 -1.78 7.20
C ALA A 101 -8.06 -1.39 6.69
N GLY A 102 -8.17 -0.61 5.62
CA GLY A 102 -9.43 -0.21 5.00
C GLY A 102 -10.41 -1.37 4.75
N PRO A 103 -10.01 -2.43 4.01
CA PRO A 103 -10.87 -3.59 3.78
C PRO A 103 -11.25 -4.32 5.09
N TYR A 104 -10.33 -4.43 6.07
CA TYR A 104 -10.61 -5.08 7.35
C TYR A 104 -11.55 -4.26 8.24
N ILE A 105 -11.45 -2.93 8.24
CA ILE A 105 -12.35 -2.04 8.98
C ILE A 105 -13.75 -2.09 8.36
N ALA A 106 -13.85 -2.08 7.02
CA ALA A 106 -15.13 -2.22 6.33
C ALA A 106 -15.81 -3.56 6.66
N LEU A 107 -15.04 -4.67 6.65
CA LEU A 107 -15.55 -5.98 7.07
C LEU A 107 -15.94 -6.02 8.54
N GLY A 108 -15.12 -5.46 9.44
CA GLY A 108 -15.40 -5.41 10.86
C GLY A 108 -16.69 -4.65 11.18
N LEU A 109 -16.88 -3.48 10.58
CA LEU A 109 -18.11 -2.70 10.74
C LEU A 109 -19.32 -3.43 10.16
N GLY A 110 -19.19 -4.06 8.99
CA GLY A 110 -20.25 -4.89 8.41
C GLY A 110 -20.66 -6.04 9.33
N LEU A 111 -19.69 -6.77 9.88
CA LEU A 111 -19.94 -7.89 10.79
C LEU A 111 -20.59 -7.44 12.09
N ILE A 112 -20.16 -6.30 12.66
CA ILE A 112 -20.75 -5.72 13.87
C ILE A 112 -22.22 -5.38 13.63
N VAL A 113 -22.56 -4.73 12.51
CA VAL A 113 -23.94 -4.36 12.18
C VAL A 113 -24.83 -5.61 12.01
N VAL A 114 -24.32 -6.64 11.34
CA VAL A 114 -25.04 -7.92 11.16
C VAL A 114 -25.28 -8.60 12.50
N LEU A 115 -24.24 -8.77 13.32
CA LEU A 115 -24.37 -9.40 14.64
C LEU A 115 -25.26 -8.59 15.59
N TRP A 116 -25.20 -7.26 15.51
CA TRP A 116 -26.06 -6.37 16.30
C TRP A 116 -27.52 -6.52 15.89
N THR A 117 -27.80 -6.54 14.59
CA THR A 117 -29.15 -6.76 14.04
C THR A 117 -29.69 -8.13 14.44
N ILE A 118 -28.90 -9.19 14.27
CA ILE A 118 -29.26 -10.55 14.68
C ILE A 118 -29.55 -10.60 16.19
N ARG A 119 -28.69 -10.05 17.03
CA ARG A 119 -28.90 -10.02 18.49
C ARG A 119 -30.11 -9.18 18.90
N ARG A 120 -30.44 -8.14 18.13
CA ARG A 120 -31.55 -7.22 18.41
C ARG A 120 -32.91 -7.82 18.04
N TYR A 121 -32.96 -8.64 16.99
CA TYR A 121 -34.20 -9.15 16.40
C TYR A 121 -34.42 -10.66 16.54
N MET A 122 -33.40 -11.47 16.90
CA MET A 122 -33.64 -12.87 17.28
C MET A 122 -34.14 -12.99 18.74
N PRO A 123 -35.22 -13.72 19.00
CA PRO A 123 -35.60 -14.11 20.35
C PRO A 123 -34.52 -15.06 20.90
N LYS A 124 -33.97 -14.77 22.09
CA LYS A 124 -32.89 -15.55 22.72
C LYS A 124 -33.27 -17.04 22.83
N PRO A 125 -32.65 -17.96 22.09
CA PRO A 125 -32.65 -19.36 22.47
C PRO A 125 -31.63 -19.51 23.62
N GLY A 126 -32.00 -20.27 24.66
CA GLY A 126 -31.12 -20.53 25.80
C GLY A 126 -29.73 -21.00 25.37
N LEU A 127 -28.70 -20.48 26.04
CA LEU A 127 -27.27 -20.84 25.96
C LEU A 127 -26.96 -22.17 25.22
N THR A 128 -26.70 -22.10 23.91
CA THR A 128 -25.92 -23.13 23.17
C THR A 128 -24.89 -22.49 22.23
N ALA A 129 -24.48 -21.24 22.50
CA ALA A 129 -23.55 -20.49 21.64
C ALA A 129 -22.07 -20.70 21.98
N ALA A 130 -21.66 -21.91 22.35
CA ALA A 130 -20.24 -22.28 22.43
C ALA A 130 -19.68 -22.76 21.07
N GLY A 131 -20.54 -23.05 20.07
CA GLY A 131 -20.11 -23.62 18.78
C GLY A 131 -19.80 -22.61 17.65
N ALA A 132 -20.31 -21.37 17.72
CA ALA A 132 -20.27 -20.46 16.56
C ALA A 132 -18.91 -19.76 16.33
N ALA A 133 -18.04 -19.70 17.35
CA ALA A 133 -16.70 -19.12 17.19
C ALA A 133 -15.70 -20.09 16.52
N ALA A 134 -16.02 -21.38 16.43
CA ALA A 134 -15.16 -22.39 15.81
C ALA A 134 -15.42 -22.61 14.31
N GLY A 135 -16.58 -22.17 13.79
CA GLY A 135 -17.00 -22.45 12.41
C GLY A 135 -16.42 -21.52 11.34
N ALA A 136 -15.80 -20.39 11.70
CA ALA A 136 -15.31 -19.42 10.72
C ALA A 136 -13.87 -19.70 10.21
N ALA A 137 -13.18 -20.70 10.76
CA ALA A 137 -11.83 -21.10 10.36
C ALA A 137 -11.76 -22.44 9.60
N ALA A 138 -12.89 -23.12 9.38
CA ALA A 138 -12.94 -24.39 8.65
C ALA A 138 -13.64 -24.20 7.30
N GLY A 139 -12.86 -23.86 6.29
CA GLY A 139 -13.23 -24.18 4.92
C GLY A 139 -13.18 -25.70 4.72
N THR A 140 -14.12 -26.18 3.90
CA THR A 140 -14.38 -27.56 3.42
C THR A 140 -15.12 -28.50 4.38
N GLY A 141 -16.26 -29.00 3.89
CA GLY A 141 -17.02 -30.09 4.50
C GLY A 141 -18.46 -29.69 4.76
N GLY A 142 -19.35 -30.00 3.83
CA GLY A 142 -20.79 -29.80 3.99
C GLY A 142 -21.29 -30.48 5.27
N ALA A 143 -21.88 -29.68 6.16
CA ALA A 143 -22.67 -30.20 7.27
C ALA A 143 -24.11 -30.34 6.78
N ALA A 144 -24.52 -31.59 6.62
CA ALA A 144 -25.89 -31.98 6.32
C ALA A 144 -26.87 -31.25 7.26
N PRO A 145 -28.04 -30.79 6.77
CA PRO A 145 -29.14 -30.53 7.67
C PRO A 145 -29.46 -31.86 8.37
N ASP A 146 -29.69 -31.74 9.66
CA ASP A 146 -30.37 -32.71 10.50
C ASP A 146 -31.37 -33.52 9.67
N VAL A 147 -31.09 -34.82 9.56
CA VAL A 147 -31.99 -35.76 8.89
C VAL A 147 -33.26 -35.77 9.73
N ASP A 148 -34.25 -35.01 9.28
CA ASP A 148 -35.54 -34.87 9.93
C ASP A 148 -36.09 -36.27 10.20
N ALA A 149 -36.56 -36.53 11.41
CA ALA A 149 -37.20 -37.80 11.77
C ALA A 149 -38.35 -38.17 10.81
N GLU A 150 -38.94 -37.15 10.16
CA GLU A 150 -39.93 -37.32 9.10
C GLU A 150 -39.36 -37.93 7.80
N LEU A 151 -38.11 -37.60 7.42
CA LEU A 151 -37.46 -38.18 6.25
C LEU A 151 -37.15 -39.66 6.47
N MET A 152 -36.72 -40.03 7.67
CA MET A 152 -36.48 -41.43 8.04
C MET A 152 -37.78 -42.24 8.04
N ALA A 153 -38.88 -41.67 8.54
CA ALA A 153 -40.19 -42.31 8.50
C ALA A 153 -40.72 -42.51 7.07
N ARG A 154 -40.41 -41.58 6.14
CA ARG A 154 -40.73 -41.74 4.72
C ARG A 154 -39.90 -42.85 4.06
N ILE A 155 -38.61 -42.96 4.38
CA ILE A 155 -37.74 -44.01 3.85
C ILE A 155 -38.21 -45.40 4.32
N GLU A 156 -38.55 -45.58 5.60
CA GLU A 156 -39.10 -46.84 6.11
C GLU A 156 -40.39 -47.23 5.39
N LYS A 157 -41.29 -46.26 5.16
CA LYS A 157 -42.54 -46.49 4.43
C LYS A 157 -42.29 -46.94 2.99
N ASP A 158 -41.43 -46.24 2.26
CA ASP A 158 -41.13 -46.57 0.86
C ASP A 158 -40.37 -47.90 0.73
N THR A 159 -39.60 -48.30 1.76
CA THR A 159 -38.91 -49.59 1.77
C THR A 159 -39.86 -50.75 2.07
N ALA A 160 -40.89 -50.53 2.89
CA ALA A 160 -41.90 -51.54 3.20
C ALA A 160 -42.86 -51.86 2.04
N ASP A 161 -43.00 -50.95 1.06
CA ASP A 161 -43.78 -51.18 -0.17
C ASP A 161 -42.97 -51.93 -1.26
N LEU A 162 -41.69 -52.22 -1.02
CA LEU A 162 -40.78 -52.88 -1.99
C LEU A 162 -40.55 -54.38 -1.71
N ASP A 163 -41.08 -54.93 -0.63
CA ASP A 163 -41.16 -56.38 -0.31
C ASP A 163 -42.56 -56.93 -0.61
#